data_AF-A0A419KVY8-F1
#
_entry.id   AF-A0A419KVY8-F1
#
_cell.length_a   1.000
_cell.length_b   1.000
_cell.length_c   1.000
_cell.angle_alpha   90.00
_cell.angle_beta   90.00
_cell.angle_gamma   90.00
#
_symmetry.space_group_name_H-M   'P 1'
#
loop_
_entity.id
_entity.type
_entity.pdbx_description
1 polymer ?
#
loop_
_entity_poly.entity_id
_entity_poly.type
_entity_poly.pdbx_seq_one_letter_code
_entity_poly.pdbx_strand_id
1 'polypeptide(L)'
;MSVVGEETLNVVLAQLLLKRGLKTLGEARIPGLGLRKPDILILVNGVKVILEGKYRRSGARRELEEKCRERIDEGLCEICISVEYPFSFEGFLHPTMEDVERVLLKRGVVANIAWISAEGIKTSGWVSAKIDDLATLVRSSYTSIVSEDLLGRAVMSLDASLKEATDRVLEIPRIDVLISRLKGAMGLLEVELGRREREGE
;
A
#
# COMPACT_ATOMS: atom_id res chain seq x y z
N MET A 1 26.92 13.30 -3.35
CA MET A 1 26.37 12.25 -4.23
C MET A 1 26.95 10.94 -3.73
N SER A 2 26.13 9.97 -3.33
CA SER A 2 26.64 8.71 -2.75
C SER A 2 27.36 7.89 -3.84
N VAL A 3 28.48 7.26 -3.49
CA VAL A 3 29.26 6.41 -4.41
C VAL A 3 28.51 5.11 -4.73
N VAL A 4 27.56 4.71 -3.88
CA VAL A 4 26.71 3.54 -4.07
C VAL A 4 25.29 3.99 -4.47
N GLY A 5 24.77 3.48 -5.58
CA GLY A 5 23.40 3.75 -6.02
C GLY A 5 22.34 3.13 -5.11
N GLU A 6 21.13 3.71 -5.08
CA GLU A 6 20.00 3.19 -4.31
C GLU A 6 19.60 1.79 -4.78
N GLU A 7 19.70 1.52 -6.08
CA GLU A 7 19.42 0.22 -6.69
C GLU A 7 20.32 -0.89 -6.13
N THR A 8 21.59 -0.57 -5.84
CA THR A 8 22.52 -1.53 -5.23
C THR A 8 22.11 -1.84 -3.80
N LEU A 9 21.68 -0.84 -3.04
CA LEU A 9 21.15 -1.03 -1.69
C LEU A 9 19.87 -1.87 -1.70
N ASN A 10 18.95 -1.57 -2.62
CA ASN A 10 17.69 -2.30 -2.79
C ASN A 10 17.95 -3.78 -3.11
N VAL A 11 18.88 -4.08 -4.02
CA VAL A 11 19.26 -5.46 -4.37
C VAL A 11 19.86 -6.20 -3.18
N VAL A 12 20.82 -5.60 -2.47
CA VAL A 12 21.45 -6.24 -1.30
C VAL A 12 20.45 -6.41 -0.16
N LEU A 13 19.58 -5.43 0.07
CA LEU A 13 18.51 -5.54 1.06
C LEU A 13 17.55 -6.69 0.70
N ALA A 14 17.14 -6.82 -0.57
CA ALA A 14 16.32 -7.93 -1.02
C ALA A 14 17.00 -9.27 -0.76
N GLN A 15 18.29 -9.41 -1.08
CA GLN A 15 19.06 -10.63 -0.79
C GLN A 15 19.12 -10.93 0.72
N LEU A 16 19.29 -9.92 1.56
CA LEU A 16 19.31 -10.09 3.01
C LEU A 16 17.96 -10.52 3.58
N LEU A 17 16.85 -10.05 3.00
CA LEU A 17 15.49 -10.48 3.34
C LEU A 17 15.21 -11.90 2.83
N LEU A 18 15.73 -12.25 1.65
CA LEU A 18 15.68 -13.61 1.10
C LEU A 18 16.39 -14.62 2.00
N LYS A 19 17.60 -14.27 2.49
CA LYS A 19 18.36 -15.07 3.47
C LYS A 19 17.58 -15.30 4.78
N ARG A 20 16.57 -14.46 5.07
CA ARG A 20 15.66 -14.56 6.21
C ARG A 20 14.35 -15.28 5.89
N GLY A 21 14.26 -15.93 4.73
CA GLY A 21 13.10 -16.74 4.34
C GLY A 21 11.92 -15.97 3.77
N LEU A 22 12.08 -14.68 3.43
CA LEU A 22 11.06 -13.93 2.69
C LEU A 22 11.24 -14.15 1.19
N LYS A 23 10.16 -14.42 0.46
CA LYS A 23 10.22 -14.55 -1.01
C LYS A 23 10.30 -13.15 -1.63
N THR A 24 11.52 -12.66 -1.86
CA THR A 24 11.78 -11.31 -2.33
C THR A 24 12.39 -11.26 -3.73
N LEU A 25 12.03 -10.26 -4.51
CA LEU A 25 12.65 -9.89 -5.78
C LEU A 25 13.05 -8.41 -5.71
N GLY A 26 14.36 -8.14 -5.77
CA GLY A 26 14.87 -6.78 -5.92
C GLY A 26 14.70 -6.30 -7.37
N GLU A 27 14.39 -5.02 -7.54
CA GLU A 27 14.28 -4.37 -8.85
C GLU A 27 13.28 -5.08 -9.78
N ALA A 28 12.14 -5.50 -9.22
CA ALA A 28 11.19 -6.37 -9.88
C ALA A 28 10.43 -5.66 -11.03
N ARG A 29 10.23 -6.35 -12.15
CA ARG A 29 9.33 -5.91 -13.22
C ARG A 29 8.04 -6.74 -13.15
N ILE A 30 6.90 -6.07 -13.04
CA ILE A 30 5.58 -6.72 -13.04
C ILE A 30 5.04 -6.72 -14.48
N PRO A 31 4.89 -7.88 -15.13
CA PRO A 31 4.32 -7.96 -16.49
C PRO A 31 2.90 -7.37 -16.53
N GLY A 32 2.60 -6.57 -17.55
CA GLY A 32 1.27 -5.96 -17.75
C GLY A 32 1.05 -4.60 -17.06
N LEU A 33 1.99 -4.13 -16.24
CA LEU A 33 1.90 -2.88 -15.46
C LEU A 33 2.86 -1.76 -15.91
N GLY A 34 3.53 -1.94 -17.06
CA GLY A 34 4.40 -0.92 -17.66
C GLY A 34 5.67 -0.59 -16.86
N LEU A 35 6.01 0.71 -16.76
CA LEU A 35 7.22 1.27 -16.13
C LEU A 35 7.21 1.28 -14.58
N ARG A 36 6.15 0.77 -13.94
CA ARG A 36 5.98 0.84 -12.48
C ARG A 36 6.76 -0.26 -11.79
N LYS A 37 8.08 -0.06 -11.71
CA LYS A 37 9.04 -0.95 -11.09
C LYS A 37 9.08 -0.68 -9.57
N PRO A 38 8.66 -1.63 -8.71
CA PRO A 38 8.97 -1.55 -7.29
C PRO A 38 10.46 -1.79 -7.05
N ASP A 39 11.02 -1.10 -6.05
CA ASP A 39 12.41 -1.30 -5.66
C ASP A 39 12.63 -2.71 -5.11
N ILE A 40 11.71 -3.21 -4.29
CA ILE A 40 11.67 -4.62 -3.86
C ILE A 40 10.20 -5.09 -3.80
N LEU A 41 9.93 -6.25 -4.40
CA LEU A 41 8.65 -6.96 -4.29
C LEU A 41 8.82 -8.19 -3.39
N ILE A 42 7.92 -8.37 -2.43
CA ILE A 42 7.90 -9.50 -1.50
C ILE A 42 6.53 -10.16 -1.56
N LEU A 43 6.49 -11.50 -1.62
CA LEU A 43 5.27 -12.29 -1.55
C LEU A 43 5.21 -13.06 -0.24
N VAL A 44 4.21 -12.74 0.59
CA VAL A 44 3.96 -13.43 1.88
C VAL A 44 2.58 -14.07 1.82
N ASN A 45 2.54 -15.40 1.70
CA ASN A 45 1.28 -16.17 1.63
C ASN A 45 0.25 -15.61 0.63
N GLY A 46 0.73 -15.12 -0.53
CA GLY A 46 -0.12 -14.54 -1.58
C GLY A 46 -0.39 -13.03 -1.44
N VAL A 47 -0.07 -12.41 -0.30
CA VAL A 47 -0.12 -10.96 -0.11
C VAL A 47 1.13 -10.31 -0.71
N LYS A 48 0.90 -9.26 -1.50
CA LYS A 48 1.94 -8.46 -2.16
C LYS A 48 2.40 -7.37 -1.20
N VAL A 49 3.69 -7.37 -0.91
CA VAL A 49 4.35 -6.32 -0.14
C VAL A 49 5.38 -5.64 -1.04
N ILE A 50 5.28 -4.33 -1.20
CA ILE A 50 6.29 -3.53 -1.91
C ILE A 50 7.13 -2.80 -0.86
N LEU A 51 8.43 -2.69 -1.11
CA LEU A 51 9.33 -1.86 -0.33
C LEU A 51 9.99 -0.86 -1.27
N GLU A 52 9.99 0.41 -0.87
CA GLU A 52 10.56 1.54 -1.61
C GLU A 52 11.69 2.16 -0.79
N GLY A 53 12.87 2.29 -1.37
CA GLY A 53 14.11 2.65 -0.68
C GLY A 53 14.69 3.98 -1.16
N LYS A 54 15.04 4.88 -0.24
CA LYS A 54 15.82 6.09 -0.55
C LYS A 54 16.90 6.40 0.48
N TYR A 55 17.98 7.04 0.06
CA TYR A 55 18.93 7.65 0.99
C TYR A 55 18.26 8.74 1.82
N ARG A 56 18.75 8.90 3.05
CA ARG A 56 18.39 10.04 3.88
C ARG A 56 18.79 11.34 3.19
N ARG A 57 17.79 12.16 2.87
CA ARG A 57 17.92 13.56 2.46
C ARG A 57 16.66 14.33 2.82
N SER A 58 16.73 15.66 2.76
CA SER A 58 15.54 16.50 2.93
C SER A 58 14.44 16.07 1.96
N GLY A 59 13.22 15.90 2.46
CA GLY A 59 12.05 15.46 1.70
C GLY A 59 11.96 13.96 1.39
N ALA A 60 13.02 13.16 1.58
CA ALA A 60 13.04 11.74 1.19
C ALA A 60 11.89 10.92 1.81
N ARG A 61 11.62 11.13 3.11
CA ARG A 61 10.54 10.44 3.81
C ARG A 61 9.16 10.75 3.24
N ARG A 62 8.90 12.02 2.94
CA ARG A 62 7.65 12.45 2.34
C ARG A 62 7.47 11.85 0.96
N GLU A 63 8.52 11.90 0.13
CA GLU A 63 8.51 11.25 -1.20
C GLU A 63 8.26 9.74 -1.10
N LEU A 64 8.84 9.07 -0.11
CA LEU A 64 8.64 7.63 0.12
C LEU A 64 7.22 7.31 0.60
N GLU A 65 6.65 8.13 1.48
CA GLU A 65 5.27 7.99 1.96
C GLU A 65 4.26 8.19 0.83
N GLU A 66 4.46 9.25 0.01
CA GLU A 66 3.63 9.53 -1.16
C GLU A 66 3.72 8.38 -2.17
N LYS A 67 4.93 7.92 -2.51
CA LYS A 67 5.14 6.77 -3.40
C LYS A 67 4.46 5.51 -2.85
N CYS A 68 4.58 5.23 -1.56
CA CYS A 68 3.92 4.06 -0.97
C CYS A 68 2.40 4.15 -0.97
N ARG A 69 1.84 5.34 -0.75
CA ARG A 69 0.40 5.57 -0.89
C ARG A 69 -0.07 5.30 -2.32
N GLU A 70 0.63 5.84 -3.31
CA GLU A 70 0.35 5.60 -4.73
C GLU A 70 0.39 4.10 -5.07
N ARG A 71 1.35 3.33 -4.54
CA ARG A 71 1.40 1.87 -4.77
C ARG A 71 0.15 1.15 -4.29
N ILE A 72 -0.35 1.53 -3.12
CA ILE A 72 -1.55 0.91 -2.53
C ILE A 72 -2.79 1.37 -3.28
N ASP A 73 -2.93 2.66 -3.55
CA ASP A 73 -4.08 3.23 -4.29
C ASP A 73 -4.20 2.64 -5.71
N GLU A 74 -3.07 2.33 -6.34
CA GLU A 74 -3.02 1.70 -7.66
C GLU A 74 -3.24 0.17 -7.62
N GLY A 75 -3.48 -0.41 -6.44
CA GLY A 75 -3.72 -1.85 -6.27
C GLY A 75 -2.47 -2.72 -6.50
N LEU A 76 -1.27 -2.14 -6.45
CA LEU A 76 -0.02 -2.87 -6.70
C LEU A 76 0.33 -3.79 -5.53
N CYS A 77 0.04 -3.36 -4.31
CA CYS A 77 0.29 -4.11 -3.08
C CYS A 77 -0.74 -3.78 -2.00
N GLU A 78 -0.97 -4.72 -1.07
CA GLU A 78 -1.78 -4.48 0.13
C GLU A 78 -0.96 -3.81 1.25
N ILE A 79 0.37 -3.97 1.19
CA ILE A 79 1.34 -3.40 2.14
C ILE A 79 2.45 -2.72 1.34
N CYS A 80 2.76 -1.46 1.69
CA CYS A 80 3.96 -0.79 1.21
C CYS A 80 4.86 -0.38 2.37
N ILE A 81 6.16 -0.57 2.23
CA ILE A 81 7.15 -0.24 3.25
C ILE A 81 8.11 0.81 2.69
N SER A 82 8.06 2.01 3.28
CA SER A 82 9.05 3.05 3.05
C SER A 82 10.33 2.72 3.81
N VAL A 83 11.49 2.77 3.15
CA VAL A 83 12.80 2.52 3.75
C VAL A 83 13.74 3.69 3.48
N GLU A 84 14.17 4.33 4.56
CA GLU A 84 15.25 5.31 4.54
C GLU A 84 16.57 4.64 4.91
N TYR A 85 17.59 4.81 4.08
CA TYR A 85 18.97 4.42 4.38
C TYR A 85 19.65 5.55 5.18
N PRO A 86 19.87 5.40 6.51
CA PRO A 86 20.31 6.49 7.38
C PRO A 86 21.82 6.72 7.35
N PHE A 87 22.51 6.20 6.34
CA PHE A 87 23.97 6.21 6.21
C PHE A 87 24.38 6.57 4.79
N SER A 88 25.64 6.94 4.63
CA SER A 88 26.28 7.17 3.34
C SER A 88 27.55 6.31 3.23
N PHE A 89 28.04 6.14 2.00
CA PHE A 89 29.34 5.53 1.72
C PHE A 89 30.42 6.59 1.46
N GLU A 90 30.28 7.78 2.06
CA GLU A 90 31.29 8.82 1.97
C GLU A 90 32.61 8.31 2.61
N GLY A 91 33.71 8.48 1.89
CA GLY A 91 35.03 7.97 2.29
C GLY A 91 35.38 6.57 1.79
N PHE A 92 34.44 5.86 1.15
CA PHE A 92 34.77 4.63 0.41
C PHE A 92 35.30 4.99 -0.97
N LEU A 93 36.51 4.54 -1.31
CA LEU A 93 37.10 4.73 -2.64
C LEU A 93 36.44 3.82 -3.68
N HIS A 94 36.25 2.54 -3.33
CA HIS A 94 35.65 1.51 -4.19
C HIS A 94 34.77 0.56 -3.34
N PRO A 95 33.56 0.99 -2.92
CA PRO A 95 32.68 0.15 -2.12
C PRO A 95 32.25 -1.10 -2.89
N THR A 96 32.38 -2.26 -2.26
CA THR A 96 31.95 -3.56 -2.80
C THR A 96 30.55 -3.93 -2.32
N MET A 97 29.93 -4.95 -2.93
CA MET A 97 28.64 -5.47 -2.42
C MET A 97 28.76 -6.02 -0.98
N GLU A 98 29.92 -6.57 -0.60
CA GLU A 98 30.16 -7.02 0.77
C GLU A 98 30.23 -5.85 1.77
N ASP A 99 30.76 -4.69 1.35
CA ASP A 99 30.74 -3.47 2.16
C ASP A 99 29.31 -2.99 2.37
N VAL A 100 28.49 -3.01 1.31
CA VAL A 100 27.06 -2.66 1.38
C VAL A 100 26.31 -3.59 2.33
N GLU A 101 26.51 -4.91 2.19
CA GLU A 101 25.90 -5.92 3.06
C GLU A 101 26.30 -5.68 4.53
N ARG A 102 27.59 -5.46 4.79
CA ARG A 102 28.11 -5.21 6.13
C ARG A 102 27.53 -3.93 6.75
N VAL A 103 27.42 -2.86 5.99
CA VAL A 103 26.84 -1.59 6.46
C VAL A 103 25.36 -1.75 6.75
N LEU A 104 24.59 -2.40 5.87
CA LEU A 104 23.16 -2.68 6.09
C LEU A 104 22.94 -3.52 7.34
N LEU A 105 23.70 -4.60 7.54
CA LEU A 105 23.60 -5.44 8.73
C LEU A 105 23.98 -4.68 10.00
N LYS A 106 25.05 -3.87 9.95
CA LYS A 106 25.55 -3.14 11.12
C LYS A 106 24.65 -1.97 11.49
N ARG A 107 24.22 -1.16 10.53
CA ARG A 107 23.46 0.08 10.76
C ARG A 107 21.96 -0.18 10.83
N GLY A 108 21.43 -1.06 10.00
CA GLY A 108 19.99 -1.22 9.80
C GLY A 108 19.41 -0.08 8.96
N VAL A 109 18.08 0.03 8.96
CA VAL A 109 17.33 1.02 8.18
C VAL A 109 16.34 1.76 9.08
N VAL A 110 15.73 2.84 8.57
CA VAL A 110 14.53 3.42 9.20
C VAL A 110 13.36 3.13 8.28
N ALA A 111 12.33 2.47 8.78
CA ALA A 111 11.19 2.01 8.00
C ALA A 111 9.87 2.61 8.48
N ASN A 112 8.93 2.81 7.57
CA ASN A 112 7.53 3.12 7.86
C ASN A 112 6.65 2.20 7.01
N ILE A 113 5.61 1.63 7.61
CA ILE A 113 4.73 0.66 6.96
C ILE A 113 3.41 1.36 6.67
N ALA A 114 2.94 1.27 5.43
CA ALA A 114 1.62 1.69 5.00
C ALA A 114 0.79 0.46 4.59
N TRP A 115 -0.48 0.42 4.94
CA TRP A 115 -1.39 -0.65 4.54
C TRP A 115 -2.82 -0.16 4.32
N ILE A 116 -3.55 -0.90 3.50
CA ILE A 116 -4.98 -0.66 3.27
C ILE A 116 -5.80 -1.14 4.48
N SER A 117 -6.68 -0.26 4.96
CA SER A 117 -7.67 -0.56 6.00
C SER A 117 -9.06 -0.04 5.59
N ALA A 118 -10.10 -0.39 6.35
CA ALA A 118 -11.45 0.09 6.08
C ALA A 118 -11.61 1.62 6.17
N GLU A 119 -10.76 2.29 6.95
CA GLU A 119 -10.74 3.75 7.13
C GLU A 119 -9.82 4.45 6.11
N GLY A 120 -9.30 3.72 5.12
CA GLY A 120 -8.29 4.17 4.17
C GLY A 120 -6.88 3.67 4.52
N ILE A 121 -5.86 4.32 3.96
CA ILE A 121 -4.47 3.91 4.14
C ILE A 121 -3.96 4.35 5.51
N LYS A 122 -3.55 3.39 6.34
CA LYS A 122 -2.92 3.62 7.65
C LYS A 122 -1.42 3.52 7.56
N THR A 123 -0.72 4.15 8.49
CA THR A 123 0.75 4.07 8.61
C THR A 123 1.21 3.74 10.03
N SER A 124 2.36 3.08 10.17
CA SER A 124 2.94 2.71 11.47
C SER A 124 3.74 3.83 12.12
N GLY A 125 4.14 4.84 11.34
CA GLY A 125 5.19 5.78 11.71
C GLY A 125 6.59 5.20 11.46
N TRP A 126 7.59 6.10 11.47
CA TRP A 126 8.99 5.76 11.20
C TRP A 126 9.67 5.13 12.41
N VAL A 127 10.25 3.94 12.22
CA VAL A 127 10.97 3.18 13.25
C VAL A 127 12.33 2.72 12.73
N SER A 128 13.34 2.72 13.59
CA SER A 128 14.65 2.14 13.28
C SER A 128 14.56 0.62 13.40
N ALA A 129 15.04 -0.11 12.39
CA ALA A 129 14.95 -1.57 12.33
C ALA A 129 16.27 -2.18 11.86
N LYS A 130 16.74 -3.24 12.53
CA LYS A 130 17.72 -4.16 11.93
C LYS A 130 17.04 -4.99 10.84
N ILE A 131 17.84 -5.67 10.05
CA ILE A 131 17.30 -6.45 8.92
C ILE A 131 16.44 -7.63 9.42
N ASP A 132 16.77 -8.20 10.58
CA ASP A 132 15.95 -9.21 11.25
C ASP A 132 14.62 -8.64 11.75
N ASP A 133 14.64 -7.43 12.32
CA ASP A 133 13.44 -6.71 12.74
C ASP A 133 12.57 -6.37 11.53
N LEU A 134 13.18 -5.91 10.42
CA LEU A 134 12.46 -5.61 9.19
C LEU A 134 11.77 -6.86 8.63
N ALA A 135 12.45 -8.01 8.61
CA ALA A 135 11.82 -9.25 8.19
C ALA A 135 10.66 -9.66 9.10
N THR A 136 10.78 -9.39 10.41
CA THR A 136 9.70 -9.62 11.38
C THR A 136 8.53 -8.66 11.13
N LEU A 137 8.81 -7.39 10.87
CA LEU A 137 7.82 -6.37 10.53
C LEU A 137 7.02 -6.75 9.28
N VAL A 138 7.66 -7.26 8.23
CA VAL A 138 6.95 -7.75 7.03
C VAL A 138 5.94 -8.84 7.40
N ARG A 139 6.32 -9.81 8.24
CA ARG A 139 5.44 -10.91 8.65
C ARG A 139 4.31 -10.45 9.59
N SER A 140 4.61 -9.54 10.52
CA SER A 140 3.59 -9.02 11.44
C SER A 140 2.56 -8.20 10.69
N SER A 141 2.97 -7.38 9.72
CA SER A 141 2.03 -6.57 8.92
C SER A 141 1.08 -7.43 8.10
N TYR A 142 1.55 -8.57 7.57
CA TYR A 142 0.67 -9.57 6.96
C TYR A 142 -0.38 -10.08 7.96
N THR A 143 0.06 -10.47 9.16
CA THR A 143 -0.83 -11.03 10.19
C THR A 143 -1.92 -10.03 10.59
N SER A 144 -1.56 -8.76 10.75
CA SER A 144 -2.51 -7.69 11.06
C SER A 144 -3.57 -7.55 9.97
N ILE A 145 -3.19 -7.50 8.69
CA ILE A 145 -4.16 -7.30 7.59
C ILE A 145 -5.07 -8.50 7.40
N VAL A 146 -4.54 -9.73 7.47
CA VAL A 146 -5.37 -10.93 7.33
C VAL A 146 -6.35 -11.07 8.51
N SER A 147 -6.02 -10.52 9.67
CA SER A 147 -6.93 -10.47 10.82
C SER A 147 -7.98 -9.36 10.75
N GLU A 148 -7.82 -8.38 9.84
CA GLU A 148 -8.80 -7.31 9.65
C GLU A 148 -9.98 -7.77 8.77
N ASP A 149 -11.20 -7.73 9.30
CA ASP A 149 -12.42 -7.84 8.47
C ASP A 149 -12.62 -6.55 7.66
N LEU A 150 -11.92 -6.47 6.53
CA LEU A 150 -12.01 -5.34 5.61
C LEU A 150 -13.35 -5.28 4.88
N LEU A 151 -13.93 -6.44 4.53
CA LEU A 151 -15.16 -6.51 3.76
C LEU A 151 -16.38 -6.08 4.58
N GLY A 152 -16.55 -6.65 5.79
CA GLY A 152 -17.67 -6.30 6.66
C GLY A 152 -17.67 -4.82 6.99
N ARG A 153 -16.50 -4.25 7.30
CA ARG A 153 -16.37 -2.82 7.58
C ARG A 153 -16.56 -1.93 6.37
N ALA A 154 -16.10 -2.33 5.18
CA ALA A 154 -16.37 -1.59 3.95
C ALA A 154 -17.87 -1.54 3.64
N VAL A 155 -18.59 -2.65 3.83
CA VAL A 155 -20.06 -2.71 3.71
C VAL A 155 -20.73 -1.79 4.73
N MET A 156 -20.28 -1.81 6.00
CA MET A 156 -20.82 -0.91 7.03
C MET A 156 -20.54 0.57 6.72
N SER A 157 -19.35 0.90 6.24
CA SER A 157 -18.99 2.28 5.86
C SER A 157 -19.84 2.76 4.68
N LEU A 158 -20.07 1.90 3.67
CA LEU A 158 -20.92 2.22 2.53
C LEU A 158 -22.38 2.43 2.95
N ASP A 159 -22.92 1.54 3.80
CA ASP A 159 -24.28 1.67 4.35
C ASP A 159 -24.44 2.97 5.15
N ALA A 160 -23.45 3.33 5.96
CA ALA A 160 -23.44 4.59 6.72
C ALA A 160 -23.41 5.82 5.81
N SER A 161 -22.51 5.87 4.82
CA SER A 161 -22.44 6.99 3.87
C SER A 161 -23.70 7.08 3.00
N LEU A 162 -24.31 5.94 2.64
CA LEU A 162 -25.57 5.92 1.90
C LEU A 162 -26.74 6.45 2.75
N LYS A 163 -26.82 6.06 4.02
CA LYS A 163 -27.81 6.61 4.96
C LYS A 163 -27.66 8.10 5.14
N GLU A 164 -26.45 8.59 5.39
CA GLU A 164 -26.18 10.02 5.54
C GLU A 164 -26.55 10.80 4.28
N ALA A 165 -26.21 10.29 3.09
CA ALA A 165 -26.61 10.89 1.83
C ALA A 165 -28.13 10.89 1.65
N THR A 166 -28.81 9.80 2.04
CA THR A 166 -30.27 9.67 1.96
C THR A 166 -30.96 10.66 2.90
N ASP A 167 -30.49 10.77 4.14
CA ASP A 167 -31.05 11.70 5.15
C ASP A 167 -30.90 13.15 4.67
N ARG A 168 -29.72 13.53 4.17
CA ARG A 168 -29.49 14.87 3.59
C ARG A 168 -30.34 15.12 2.36
N VAL A 169 -30.56 14.10 1.53
CA VAL A 169 -31.42 14.21 0.35
C VAL A 169 -32.86 14.45 0.80
N LEU A 170 -33.37 13.70 1.78
CA LEU A 170 -34.73 13.84 2.36
C LEU A 170 -35.00 15.22 2.97
N GLU A 171 -33.97 15.94 3.41
CA GLU A 171 -34.08 17.33 3.89
C GLU A 171 -34.23 18.37 2.75
N ILE A 172 -34.05 17.99 1.48
CA ILE A 172 -34.17 18.90 0.33
C ILE A 172 -35.65 19.11 -0.04
N PRO A 173 -36.15 20.35 -0.11
CA PRO A 173 -37.49 20.65 -0.59
C PRO A 173 -37.69 20.19 -2.05
N ARG A 174 -38.80 19.49 -2.34
CA ARG A 174 -39.11 18.82 -3.63
C ARG A 174 -38.29 17.57 -3.95
N ILE A 175 -38.10 16.73 -2.94
CA ILE A 175 -37.49 15.40 -2.99
C ILE A 175 -37.97 14.51 -4.16
N ASP A 176 -39.26 14.60 -4.51
CA ASP A 176 -39.92 13.70 -5.46
C ASP A 176 -39.30 13.76 -6.87
N VAL A 177 -38.86 14.95 -7.28
CA VAL A 177 -38.23 15.18 -8.59
C VAL A 177 -36.80 14.61 -8.61
N LEU A 178 -36.10 14.67 -7.48
CA LEU A 178 -34.73 14.15 -7.36
C LEU A 178 -34.74 12.62 -7.30
N ILE A 179 -35.66 12.03 -6.52
CA ILE A 179 -35.84 10.57 -6.41
C ILE A 179 -36.10 9.97 -7.79
N SER A 180 -36.98 10.58 -8.59
CA SER A 180 -37.32 10.09 -9.93
C SER A 180 -36.10 10.08 -10.87
N ARG A 181 -35.23 11.11 -10.78
CA ARG A 181 -33.97 11.17 -11.55
C ARG A 181 -32.93 10.17 -11.08
N LEU A 182 -32.79 9.98 -9.76
CA LEU A 182 -31.81 9.07 -9.17
C LEU A 182 -32.16 7.61 -9.46
N LYS A 183 -33.44 7.24 -9.34
CA LYS A 183 -33.94 5.93 -9.77
C LYS A 183 -33.66 5.65 -11.25
N GLY A 184 -33.74 6.67 -12.10
CA GLY A 184 -33.40 6.57 -13.52
C GLY A 184 -31.90 6.35 -13.76
N ALA A 185 -31.05 7.12 -13.09
CA ALA A 185 -29.59 6.99 -13.20
C ALA A 185 -29.06 5.65 -12.65
N MET A 186 -29.74 5.06 -11.66
CA MET A 186 -29.40 3.77 -11.06
C MET A 186 -30.08 2.56 -11.75
N GLY A 187 -30.91 2.78 -12.78
CA GLY A 187 -31.66 1.71 -13.46
C GLY A 187 -32.78 1.06 -12.63
N LEU A 188 -33.14 1.63 -11.49
CA LEU A 188 -34.15 1.09 -10.58
C LEU A 188 -35.59 1.35 -11.04
N LEU A 189 -35.79 2.25 -12.01
CA LEU A 189 -37.09 2.52 -12.62
C LEU A 189 -37.61 1.34 -13.47
N GLU A 190 -36.73 0.60 -14.13
CA GLU A 190 -37.12 -0.54 -14.99
C GLU A 190 -37.57 -1.75 -14.16
N VAL A 191 -37.01 -1.91 -12.95
CA VAL A 191 -37.33 -3.01 -12.04
C VAL A 191 -38.74 -2.88 -11.43
N GLU A 192 -39.21 -1.66 -11.15
CA GLU A 192 -40.56 -1.42 -10.65
C GLU A 192 -41.64 -1.58 -11.74
N LEU A 193 -41.35 -1.19 -12.99
CA LEU A 193 -42.27 -1.37 -14.12
C LEU A 193 -42.49 -2.85 -14.46
N GLY A 194 -41.41 -3.64 -14.54
CA GLY A 194 -41.50 -5.08 -14.80
C GLY A 194 -42.05 -5.92 -13.63
N ARG A 195 -42.25 -5.32 -12.45
CA ARG A 195 -42.90 -5.96 -11.29
C ARG A 195 -44.40 -5.66 -11.26
N ARG A 196 -44.82 -4.45 -11.64
CA ARG A 196 -46.23 -4.11 -11.84
C ARG A 196 -46.88 -4.84 -13.01
N GLU A 197 -46.14 -5.13 -14.08
CA GLU A 197 -46.63 -5.95 -15.19
C GLU A 197 -46.82 -7.42 -14.80
N ARG A 198 -46.07 -7.93 -13.82
CA ARG A 198 -46.17 -9.31 -13.31
C ARG A 198 -47.20 -9.51 -12.19
N GLU A 199 -47.60 -8.44 -11.52
CA GLU A 199 -48.64 -8.46 -10.48
C GLU A 199 -50.03 -8.05 -11.03
N GLY A 200 -50.11 -7.77 -12.34
CA GLY A 200 -51.33 -7.39 -13.07
C GLY A 200 -51.87 -8.43 -14.05
N GLU A 201 -51.32 -9.65 -14.05
CA GLU A 201 -51.89 -10.87 -14.67
C GLU A 201 -52.45 -11.82 -13.60
#